data_AF-A0A9P7M8X9-F1
#
_entry.id   AF-A0A9P7M8X9-F1
#
_cell.length_a   1.000
_cell.length_b   1.000
_cell.length_c   1.000
_cell.angle_alpha   90.00
_cell.angle_beta   90.00
_cell.angle_gamma   90.00
#
_symmetry.space_group_name_H-M   'P 1'
#
loop_
_entity.id
_entity.type
_entity.pdbx_description
1 polymer ?
#
loop_
_entity_poly.entity_id
_entity_poly.type
_entity_poly.pdbx_seq_one_letter_code
_entity_poly.pdbx_strand_id
1 'polypeptide(L)'
;MDGAPLTSNLPTHLTQSASFQRRDFMSSSSCPSIKIIDFGEAFLSDDAPSTLQTPLYLQAPEIVFGDRLDRWVDLWSAGCLIFELVTGQPPFDTVAMTPARIVGQMIEVTSDEIPSKWQAKWHAMQQEAPEQDEGFTLKKWLEDVYFGSNKQAEFTSEEVADIYEVVAAMLRFEPSLRATPSESLARAWFQRTMSGG
;
A
#
# COMPACT_ATOMS: atom_id res chain seq x y z
N MET A 1 5.14 43.91 1.84
CA MET A 1 6.31 43.06 2.11
C MET A 1 7.45 44.02 2.35
N ASP A 2 7.84 44.16 3.60
CA ASP A 2 8.37 45.42 4.13
C ASP A 2 9.91 45.42 4.26
N GLY A 3 10.61 44.74 3.34
CA GLY A 3 12.07 44.85 3.18
C GLY A 3 12.93 44.42 4.38
N ALA A 4 12.36 43.84 5.43
CA ALA A 4 13.12 43.37 6.58
C ALA A 4 13.84 42.03 6.29
N PRO A 5 15.03 41.78 6.88
CA PRO A 5 15.76 40.53 6.69
C PRO A 5 14.94 39.34 7.23
N LEU A 6 14.87 38.26 6.45
CA LEU A 6 14.20 37.03 6.85
C LEU A 6 14.92 36.42 8.06
N THR A 7 14.17 36.08 9.12
CA THR A 7 14.72 35.43 10.31
C THR A 7 15.09 33.98 10.01
N SER A 8 16.01 33.38 10.77
CA SER A 8 16.59 32.03 10.54
C SER A 8 15.60 30.86 10.53
N ASN A 9 14.32 31.12 10.80
CA ASN A 9 13.26 30.12 10.93
C ASN A 9 12.30 30.10 9.71
N LEU A 10 12.58 30.89 8.67
CA LEU A 10 11.80 30.89 7.44
C LEU A 10 12.48 30.05 6.36
N PRO A 11 11.74 29.17 5.65
CA PRO A 11 12.27 28.45 4.51
C PRO A 11 12.88 29.43 3.49
N THR A 12 14.13 29.20 3.08
CA THR A 12 14.83 30.05 2.11
C THR A 12 14.25 29.97 0.70
N HIS A 13 13.36 29.00 0.45
CA HIS A 13 12.72 28.78 -0.84
C HIS A 13 11.22 28.60 -0.66
N LEU A 14 10.46 29.41 -1.41
CA LEU A 14 9.04 29.20 -1.65
C LEU A 14 8.90 28.33 -2.89
N THR A 15 8.32 27.14 -2.74
CA THR A 15 7.92 26.31 -3.89
C THR A 15 6.54 26.76 -4.35
N GLN A 16 6.41 27.08 -5.64
CA GLN A 16 5.11 27.39 -6.22
C GLN A 16 4.27 26.11 -6.23
N SER A 17 3.05 26.17 -5.71
CA SER A 17 2.13 25.04 -5.75
C SER A 17 1.93 24.56 -7.19
N ALA A 18 1.99 23.25 -7.40
CA ALA A 18 1.65 22.65 -8.68
C ALA A 18 0.22 23.06 -9.08
N SER A 19 0.07 23.77 -10.19
CA SER A 19 -1.25 24.15 -10.71
C SER A 19 -1.78 23.05 -11.61
N PHE A 20 -2.81 22.34 -11.17
CA PHE A 20 -3.55 21.40 -12.00
C PHE A 20 -4.69 22.12 -12.71
N GLN A 21 -4.71 22.11 -14.05
CA GLN A 21 -5.83 22.71 -14.80
C GLN A 21 -6.98 21.72 -14.84
N ARG A 22 -8.19 22.16 -14.48
CA ARG A 22 -9.44 21.36 -14.48
C ARG A 22 -9.77 20.70 -15.83
N ARG A 23 -9.11 21.11 -16.93
CA ARG A 23 -9.25 20.51 -18.26
C ARG A 23 -8.57 19.15 -18.42
N ASP A 24 -7.67 18.75 -17.52
CA ASP A 24 -6.99 17.44 -17.57
C ASP A 24 -7.93 16.27 -17.19
N PHE A 25 -9.10 16.56 -16.59
CA PHE A 25 -10.08 15.56 -16.12
C PHE A 25 -11.26 15.32 -17.07
N MET A 26 -11.46 16.15 -18.10
CA MET A 26 -12.72 16.18 -18.88
C MET A 26 -12.55 15.90 -20.38
N SER A 27 -11.50 15.20 -20.80
CA SER A 27 -11.46 14.61 -22.14
C SER A 27 -12.16 13.26 -22.11
N SER A 28 -13.39 13.20 -22.62
CA SER A 28 -14.29 12.03 -22.63
C SER A 28 -13.82 10.87 -23.52
N SER A 29 -12.52 10.76 -23.82
CA SER A 29 -11.96 9.75 -24.72
C SER A 29 -10.49 9.40 -24.44
N SER A 30 -9.89 9.90 -23.34
CA SER A 30 -8.50 9.59 -23.00
C SER A 30 -8.37 9.18 -21.54
N CYS A 31 -7.61 8.11 -21.30
CA CYS A 31 -7.22 7.63 -19.97
C CYS A 31 -6.80 8.82 -19.07
N PRO A 32 -7.31 8.91 -17.83
CA PRO A 32 -6.94 10.02 -16.94
C PRO A 32 -5.43 10.01 -16.67
N SER A 33 -4.79 11.17 -16.81
CA SER A 33 -3.37 11.32 -16.47
C SER A 33 -3.19 11.36 -14.95
N ILE A 34 -2.74 10.24 -14.37
CA ILE A 34 -2.42 10.14 -12.94
C ILE A 34 -0.96 10.55 -12.69
N LYS A 35 -0.70 11.32 -11.62
CA LYS A 35 0.64 11.74 -11.21
C LYS A 35 0.82 11.52 -9.71
N ILE A 36 1.96 10.94 -9.33
CA ILE A 36 2.36 10.83 -7.91
C ILE A 36 2.79 12.21 -7.43
N ILE A 37 2.32 12.58 -6.25
CA ILE A 37 2.63 13.83 -5.57
C ILE A 37 3.09 13.54 -4.15
N ASP A 38 3.59 14.57 -3.48
CA ASP A 38 4.06 14.53 -2.09
C ASP A 38 5.27 13.60 -1.88
N PHE A 39 6.46 14.18 -2.00
CA PHE A 39 7.74 13.52 -1.77
C PHE A 39 8.34 13.92 -0.41
N GLY A 40 7.51 14.33 0.56
CA GLY A 40 7.97 14.79 1.87
C GLY A 40 8.74 13.75 2.68
N GLU A 41 8.42 12.47 2.48
CA GLU A 41 9.06 11.31 3.12
C GLU A 41 9.92 10.50 2.14
N ALA A 42 10.19 11.02 0.93
CA ALA A 42 11.00 10.33 -0.04
C ALA A 42 12.48 10.36 0.37
N PHE A 43 13.18 9.25 0.14
CA PHE A 43 14.59 9.08 0.50
C PHE A 43 15.38 8.43 -0.64
N LEU A 44 16.70 8.63 -0.62
CA LEU A 44 17.63 7.92 -1.51
C LEU A 44 18.02 6.59 -0.86
N SER A 45 18.25 5.53 -1.64
CA SER A 45 18.57 4.18 -1.12
C SER A 45 19.82 4.12 -0.22
N ASP A 46 20.70 5.11 -0.35
CA ASP A 46 21.94 5.33 0.39
C ASP A 46 21.76 6.22 1.64
N ASP A 47 20.58 6.81 1.84
CA ASP A 47 20.20 7.62 3.00
C ASP A 47 18.79 7.22 3.50
N ALA A 48 18.57 5.92 3.67
CA ALA A 48 17.28 5.38 4.08
C ALA A 48 17.02 5.65 5.58
N PRO A 49 15.85 6.20 5.94
CA PRO A 49 15.48 6.40 7.35
C PRO A 49 15.22 5.06 8.04
N SER A 50 15.23 5.07 9.37
CA SER A 50 14.91 3.88 10.17
C SER A 50 13.42 3.53 10.16
N THR A 51 12.55 4.51 9.93
CA THR A 51 11.09 4.36 9.92
C THR A 51 10.46 5.36 8.95
N LEU A 52 9.23 5.09 8.51
CA LEU A 52 8.42 6.00 7.69
C LEU A 52 7.09 6.29 8.40
N GLN A 53 6.50 7.47 8.15
CA GLN A 53 5.16 7.81 8.63
C GLN A 53 4.02 7.21 7.78
N THR A 54 4.30 6.12 7.06
CA THR A 54 3.30 5.39 6.26
C THR A 54 2.21 4.81 7.17
N PRO A 55 0.91 4.90 6.81
CA PRO A 55 -0.15 4.24 7.54
C PRO A 55 0.14 2.75 7.70
N LEU A 56 -0.10 2.19 8.88
CA LEU A 56 0.35 0.83 9.23
C LEU A 56 -0.25 -0.27 8.33
N TYR A 57 -1.46 -0.09 7.76
CA TYR A 57 -2.04 -1.03 6.79
C TYR A 57 -1.40 -0.95 5.39
N LEU A 58 -0.61 0.09 5.11
CA LEU A 58 0.20 0.24 3.89
C LEU A 58 1.68 -0.03 4.15
N GLN A 59 2.11 -0.17 5.41
CA GLN A 59 3.50 -0.44 5.75
C GLN A 59 3.91 -1.82 5.27
N ALA A 60 5.06 -1.87 4.60
CA ALA A 60 5.69 -3.12 4.21
C ALA A 60 6.20 -3.90 5.43
N PRO A 61 6.27 -5.24 5.37
CA PRO A 61 6.76 -6.07 6.46
C PRO A 61 8.11 -5.62 7.01
N GLU A 62 9.06 -5.23 6.15
CA GLU A 62 10.38 -4.75 6.55
C GLU A 62 10.33 -3.50 7.44
N ILE A 63 9.31 -2.64 7.31
CA ILE A 63 9.12 -1.49 8.20
C ILE A 63 8.71 -1.99 9.60
N VAL A 64 7.76 -2.93 9.67
CA VAL A 64 7.28 -3.52 10.93
C VAL A 64 8.39 -4.31 11.63
N PHE A 65 9.20 -5.02 10.83
CA PHE A 65 10.36 -5.76 11.31
C PHE A 65 11.60 -4.87 11.55
N GLY A 66 11.57 -3.59 11.19
CA GLY A 66 12.69 -2.65 11.38
C GLY A 66 13.94 -3.08 10.62
N ASP A 67 13.75 -3.69 9.45
CA ASP A 67 14.82 -4.06 8.52
C ASP A 67 15.17 -2.87 7.60
N ARG A 68 16.24 -2.98 6.83
CA ARG A 68 16.69 -1.92 5.93
C ARG A 68 15.61 -1.59 4.90
N LEU A 69 15.26 -0.32 4.79
CA LEU A 69 14.31 0.19 3.82
C LEU A 69 14.98 0.44 2.47
N ASP A 70 14.23 0.17 1.39
CA ASP A 70 14.59 0.44 0.01
C ASP A 70 13.30 0.62 -0.80
N ARG A 71 13.39 0.89 -2.11
CA ARG A 71 12.27 1.10 -3.03
C ARG A 71 11.16 0.02 -3.00
N TRP A 72 11.44 -1.14 -2.43
CA TRP A 72 10.48 -2.24 -2.33
C TRP A 72 9.29 -1.91 -1.42
N VAL A 73 9.46 -1.00 -0.45
CA VAL A 73 8.36 -0.56 0.41
C VAL A 73 7.21 0.03 -0.40
N ASP A 74 7.53 0.79 -1.46
CA ASP A 74 6.53 1.39 -2.35
C ASP A 74 5.77 0.33 -3.14
N LEU A 75 6.41 -0.78 -3.50
CA LEU A 75 5.74 -1.86 -4.24
C LEU A 75 4.76 -2.62 -3.35
N TRP A 76 5.07 -2.80 -2.07
CA TRP A 76 4.11 -3.34 -1.12
C TRP A 76 2.90 -2.41 -0.99
N SER A 77 3.13 -1.12 -0.72
CA SER A 77 2.05 -0.14 -0.58
C SER A 77 1.20 -0.03 -1.86
N ALA A 78 1.81 -0.08 -3.05
CA ALA A 78 1.10 -0.11 -4.32
C ALA A 78 0.23 -1.37 -4.49
N GLY A 79 0.71 -2.54 -4.06
CA GLY A 79 -0.09 -3.77 -4.05
C GLY A 79 -1.33 -3.65 -3.14
N CYS A 80 -1.16 -3.07 -1.95
CA CYS A 80 -2.27 -2.78 -1.05
C CYS A 80 -3.29 -1.81 -1.65
N LEU A 81 -2.83 -0.75 -2.31
CA LEU A 81 -3.69 0.23 -2.97
C LEU A 81 -4.44 -0.37 -4.16
N ILE A 82 -3.81 -1.22 -4.97
CA ILE A 82 -4.49 -1.92 -6.08
C ILE A 82 -5.61 -2.81 -5.52
N PHE A 83 -5.33 -3.57 -4.45
CA PHE A 83 -6.34 -4.37 -3.76
C PHE A 83 -7.51 -3.50 -3.27
N GLU A 84 -7.21 -2.38 -2.59
CA GLU A 84 -8.22 -1.47 -2.07
C GLU A 84 -9.07 -0.83 -3.17
N LEU A 85 -8.46 -0.43 -4.28
CA LEU A 85 -9.18 0.14 -5.42
C LEU A 85 -10.15 -0.86 -6.06
N VAL A 86 -9.77 -2.14 -6.13
CA VAL A 86 -10.58 -3.20 -6.74
C VAL A 86 -11.69 -3.68 -5.81
N THR A 87 -11.41 -3.80 -4.52
CA THR A 87 -12.35 -4.37 -3.54
C THR A 87 -13.16 -3.31 -2.78
N GLY A 88 -12.70 -2.06 -2.81
CA GLY A 88 -13.24 -0.96 -2.03
C GLY A 88 -12.86 -0.97 -0.55
N GLN A 89 -12.00 -1.91 -0.10
CA GLN A 89 -11.55 -2.05 1.29
C GLN A 89 -10.05 -2.42 1.32
N PRO A 90 -9.28 -1.98 2.34
CA PRO A 90 -7.86 -2.34 2.42
C PRO A 90 -7.69 -3.87 2.64
N PRO A 91 -6.55 -4.45 2.23
CA PRO A 91 -6.29 -5.88 2.42
C PRO A 91 -6.11 -6.27 3.89
N PHE A 92 -5.83 -5.31 4.77
CA PHE A 92 -5.58 -5.52 6.18
C PHE A 92 -6.45 -4.60 7.04
N ASP A 93 -6.91 -5.11 8.18
CA ASP A 93 -7.77 -4.37 9.10
C ASP A 93 -6.97 -3.30 9.84
N THR A 94 -7.60 -2.15 10.05
CA THR A 94 -7.03 -1.00 10.76
C THR A 94 -7.46 -0.93 12.22
N VAL A 95 -8.41 -1.77 12.66
CA VAL A 95 -8.93 -1.77 14.03
C VAL A 95 -7.95 -2.45 14.99
N ALA A 96 -7.61 -1.74 16.07
CA ALA A 96 -6.69 -2.21 17.12
C ALA A 96 -5.36 -2.75 16.55
N MET A 97 -4.78 -2.01 15.61
CA MET A 97 -3.65 -2.47 14.80
C MET A 97 -2.36 -2.52 15.63
N THR A 98 -1.97 -3.72 16.06
CA THR A 98 -0.65 -4.01 16.65
C THR A 98 0.27 -4.63 15.61
N PRO A 99 1.60 -4.52 15.76
CA PRO A 99 2.56 -5.22 14.89
C PRO A 99 2.28 -6.73 14.75
N ALA A 100 1.86 -7.38 15.84
CA ALA A 100 1.54 -8.80 15.83
C ALA A 100 0.30 -9.11 14.97
N ARG A 101 -0.77 -8.31 15.12
CA ARG A 101 -2.02 -8.51 14.38
C ARG A 101 -1.83 -8.23 12.89
N ILE A 102 -1.14 -7.15 12.54
CA ILE A 102 -0.94 -6.81 11.13
C ILE A 102 -0.10 -7.86 10.42
N VAL A 103 1.00 -8.33 11.04
CA VAL A 103 1.83 -9.40 10.46
C VAL A 103 1.03 -10.70 10.36
N GLY A 104 0.20 -11.04 11.35
CA GLY A 104 -0.69 -12.20 11.27
C GLY A 104 -1.63 -12.15 10.07
N GLN A 105 -2.25 -10.99 9.82
CA GLN A 105 -3.10 -10.78 8.64
C GLN A 105 -2.30 -10.83 7.33
N MET A 106 -1.09 -10.27 7.30
CA MET A 106 -0.22 -10.35 6.13
C MET A 106 0.06 -11.81 5.76
N ILE A 107 0.38 -12.68 6.73
CA ILE A 107 0.59 -14.12 6.49
C ILE A 107 -0.69 -14.77 5.93
N GLU A 108 -1.84 -14.52 6.55
CA GLU A 108 -3.11 -15.12 6.14
C GLU A 108 -3.51 -14.71 4.72
N VAL A 109 -3.45 -13.42 4.40
CA VAL A 109 -3.87 -12.86 3.11
C VAL A 109 -2.90 -13.26 2.00
N THR A 110 -1.60 -13.23 2.24
CA THR A 110 -0.59 -13.52 1.21
C THR A 110 -0.30 -15.00 1.07
N SER A 111 -0.57 -15.80 2.11
CA SER A 111 -0.11 -17.19 2.23
C SER A 111 1.41 -17.34 2.02
N ASP A 112 2.18 -16.28 2.25
CA ASP A 112 3.64 -16.25 2.09
C ASP A 112 4.34 -16.52 3.43
N GLU A 113 5.61 -16.94 3.37
CA GLU A 113 6.37 -17.34 4.55
C GLU A 113 7.20 -16.18 5.10
N ILE A 114 7.29 -16.09 6.43
CA ILE A 114 8.17 -15.12 7.08
C ILE A 114 9.64 -15.50 6.82
N PRO A 115 10.46 -14.60 6.26
CA PRO A 115 11.89 -14.79 6.06
C PRO A 115 12.59 -15.17 7.36
N SER A 116 13.57 -16.07 7.28
CA SER A 116 14.31 -16.58 8.45
C SER A 116 14.89 -15.47 9.34
N LYS A 117 15.35 -14.37 8.73
CA LYS A 117 15.85 -13.16 9.43
C LYS A 117 14.83 -12.50 10.36
N TRP A 118 13.53 -12.69 10.12
CA TRP A 118 12.44 -12.05 10.87
C TRP A 118 11.74 -13.00 11.86
N GLN A 119 11.97 -14.31 11.77
CA GLN A 119 11.29 -15.33 12.58
C GLN A 119 11.44 -15.09 14.10
N ALA A 120 12.63 -14.76 14.58
CA ALA A 120 12.87 -14.50 16.00
C ALA A 120 12.05 -13.30 16.51
N LYS A 121 12.00 -12.21 15.73
CA LYS A 121 11.22 -11.00 16.07
C LYS A 121 9.72 -11.28 15.99
N TRP A 122 9.28 -12.07 15.02
CA TRP A 122 7.89 -12.52 14.93
C TRP A 122 7.47 -13.31 16.17
N HIS A 123 8.27 -14.28 16.61
CA HIS A 123 7.99 -15.04 17.83
C HIS A 123 7.91 -14.15 19.08
N ALA A 124 8.75 -13.11 19.18
CA ALA A 124 8.67 -12.14 20.27
C ALA A 124 7.37 -11.33 20.23
N MET A 125 6.96 -10.83 19.05
CA MET A 125 5.71 -10.08 18.86
C MET A 125 4.48 -10.88 19.33
N GLN A 126 4.48 -12.21 19.09
CA GLN A 126 3.38 -13.08 19.50
C GLN A 126 3.28 -13.26 21.03
N GLN A 127 4.38 -13.13 21.77
CA GLN A 127 4.41 -13.28 23.23
C GLN A 127 4.03 -11.99 23.97
N GLU A 128 4.27 -10.84 23.35
CA GLU A 128 3.95 -9.52 23.90
C GLU A 128 2.51 -9.08 23.62
N ALA A 129 1.81 -9.77 22.71
CA ALA A 129 0.42 -9.48 22.39
C ALA A 129 -0.49 -9.91 23.56
N PRO A 130 -1.29 -9.00 24.16
CA PRO A 130 -2.19 -9.38 25.25
C PRO A 130 -3.18 -10.46 24.79
N GLU A 131 -3.37 -11.47 25.64
CA GLU A 131 -4.40 -12.48 25.45
C GLU A 131 -5.79 -11.82 25.47
N GLN A 132 -6.51 -11.95 24.36
CA GLN A 132 -7.95 -11.73 24.16
C GLN A 132 -8.46 -10.29 24.35
N ASP A 133 -8.80 -9.67 23.23
CA ASP A 133 -10.03 -8.87 23.18
C ASP A 133 -11.01 -9.67 22.33
N GLU A 134 -12.21 -9.92 22.87
CA GLU A 134 -13.28 -10.65 22.18
C GLU A 134 -13.54 -9.97 20.85
N GLY A 135 -13.06 -10.62 19.79
CA GLY A 135 -13.09 -10.06 18.45
C GLY A 135 -14.50 -9.58 18.10
N PHE A 136 -14.56 -8.39 17.50
CA PHE A 136 -15.61 -8.11 16.54
C PHE A 136 -15.69 -9.34 15.63
N THR A 137 -16.71 -10.19 15.80
CA THR A 137 -16.67 -11.50 15.16
C THR A 137 -16.66 -11.28 13.65
N LEU A 138 -15.78 -12.01 12.94
CA LEU A 138 -15.66 -11.99 11.49
C LEU A 138 -17.04 -12.05 10.81
N LYS A 139 -17.96 -12.83 11.40
CA LYS A 139 -19.36 -12.93 10.98
C LYS A 139 -20.11 -11.58 10.99
N LYS A 140 -19.99 -10.78 12.05
CA LYS A 140 -20.68 -9.48 12.20
C LYS A 140 -20.11 -8.42 11.24
N TRP A 141 -18.81 -8.44 11.00
CA TRP A 141 -18.17 -7.57 10.02
C TRP A 141 -18.51 -7.96 8.57
N LEU A 142 -18.52 -9.27 8.28
CA LEU A 142 -19.00 -9.80 6.99
C LEU A 142 -20.46 -9.42 6.72
N GLU A 143 -21.34 -9.50 7.72
CA GLU A 143 -22.75 -9.14 7.56
C GLU A 143 -22.92 -7.64 7.23
N ASP A 144 -22.21 -6.73 7.91
CA ASP A 144 -22.29 -5.28 7.67
C ASP A 144 -21.71 -4.86 6.31
N VAL A 145 -20.61 -5.47 5.86
CA VAL A 145 -19.95 -5.15 4.57
C VAL A 145 -20.67 -5.80 3.38
N TYR A 146 -21.11 -7.05 3.52
CA TYR A 146 -21.70 -7.85 2.43
C TYR A 146 -23.18 -7.52 2.19
N PHE A 147 -23.97 -7.19 3.22
CA PHE A 147 -25.35 -6.71 3.05
C PHE A 147 -25.45 -5.17 2.89
N GLY A 148 -24.38 -4.42 3.18
CA GLY A 148 -24.33 -2.96 3.02
C GLY A 148 -24.03 -2.49 1.59
N SER A 149 -23.44 -3.33 0.74
CA SER A 149 -22.99 -2.94 -0.60
C SER A 149 -23.65 -3.78 -1.69
N ASN A 150 -24.84 -3.35 -2.12
CA ASN A 150 -25.53 -3.87 -3.30
C ASN A 150 -24.82 -3.38 -4.60
N LYS A 151 -23.55 -3.74 -4.79
CA LYS A 151 -22.78 -3.37 -5.99
C LYS A 151 -22.88 -4.48 -7.04
N GLN A 152 -23.17 -4.10 -8.27
CA GLN A 152 -23.00 -4.97 -9.44
C GLN A 152 -21.50 -5.30 -9.57
N ALA A 153 -21.18 -6.53 -9.98
CA ALA A 153 -19.79 -6.94 -10.17
C ALA A 153 -19.14 -6.12 -11.30
N GLU A 154 -18.13 -5.33 -10.94
CA GLU A 154 -17.38 -4.48 -11.89
C GLU A 154 -16.34 -5.28 -12.71
N PHE A 155 -15.93 -6.45 -12.22
CA PHE A 155 -14.93 -7.32 -12.84
C PHE A 155 -15.46 -8.73 -13.05
N THR A 156 -15.02 -9.36 -14.15
CA THR A 156 -15.22 -10.79 -14.40
C THR A 156 -14.31 -11.65 -13.52
N SER A 157 -14.63 -12.93 -13.36
CA SER A 157 -13.79 -13.87 -12.59
C SER A 157 -12.40 -14.04 -13.18
N GLU A 158 -12.25 -13.92 -14.51
CA GLU A 158 -10.95 -13.96 -15.18
C GLU A 158 -10.13 -12.72 -14.83
N GLU A 159 -10.71 -11.52 -14.93
CA GLU A 159 -10.02 -10.27 -14.56
C GLU A 159 -9.61 -10.24 -13.08
N VAL A 160 -10.46 -10.76 -12.19
CA VAL A 160 -10.11 -10.91 -10.76
C VAL A 160 -8.90 -11.81 -10.59
N ALA A 161 -8.78 -12.91 -11.35
CA ALA A 161 -7.63 -13.79 -11.28
C ALA A 161 -6.34 -13.08 -11.74
N ASP A 162 -6.38 -12.25 -12.79
CA ASP A 162 -5.18 -11.51 -13.22
C ASP A 162 -4.78 -10.40 -12.27
N ILE A 163 -5.76 -9.72 -11.68
CA ILE A 163 -5.52 -8.72 -10.63
C ILE A 163 -4.85 -9.40 -9.44
N TYR A 164 -5.33 -10.58 -9.04
CA TYR A 164 -4.72 -11.38 -7.99
C TYR A 164 -3.24 -11.67 -8.30
N GLU A 165 -2.91 -12.11 -9.51
CA GLU A 165 -1.51 -12.38 -9.91
C GLU A 165 -0.60 -11.15 -9.86
N VAL A 166 -1.14 -9.94 -10.09
CA VAL A 166 -0.42 -8.68 -9.91
C VAL A 166 -0.19 -8.40 -8.43
N VAL A 167 -1.26 -8.43 -7.63
CA VAL A 167 -1.20 -8.09 -6.19
C VAL A 167 -0.33 -9.09 -5.44
N ALA A 168 -0.50 -10.39 -5.66
CA ALA A 168 0.27 -11.45 -5.01
C ALA A 168 1.77 -11.34 -5.31
N ALA A 169 2.13 -10.89 -6.52
CA ALA A 169 3.53 -10.67 -6.87
C ALA A 169 4.16 -9.44 -6.20
N MET A 170 3.34 -8.48 -5.77
CA MET A 170 3.80 -7.28 -5.05
C MET A 170 3.79 -7.49 -3.53
N LEU A 171 2.87 -8.29 -3.00
CA LEU A 171 2.73 -8.58 -1.58
C LEU A 171 3.56 -9.80 -1.14
N ARG A 172 4.89 -9.68 -1.27
CA ARG A 172 5.86 -10.68 -0.78
C ARG A 172 6.58 -10.19 0.47
N PHE A 173 6.81 -11.09 1.44
CA PHE A 173 7.58 -10.73 2.63
C PHE A 173 9.03 -10.40 2.30
N GLU A 174 9.72 -11.27 1.54
CA GLU A 174 11.08 -10.97 1.11
C GLU A 174 11.07 -9.88 0.03
N PRO A 175 11.63 -8.67 0.30
CA PRO A 175 11.51 -7.55 -0.63
C PRO A 175 12.05 -7.83 -2.03
N SER A 176 13.15 -8.59 -2.14
CA SER A 176 13.74 -8.93 -3.44
C SER A 176 12.91 -9.89 -4.29
N LEU A 177 11.89 -10.54 -3.72
CA LEU A 177 10.98 -11.42 -4.45
C LEU A 177 9.74 -10.68 -4.99
N ARG A 178 9.58 -9.39 -4.65
CA ARG A 178 8.49 -8.58 -5.19
C ARG A 178 8.73 -8.27 -6.67
N ALA A 179 7.67 -8.35 -7.47
CA ALA A 179 7.73 -7.92 -8.86
C ALA A 179 8.00 -6.42 -8.94
N THR A 180 8.95 -6.05 -9.80
CA THR A 180 9.24 -4.66 -10.15
C THR A 180 8.08 -4.02 -10.93
N PRO A 181 8.02 -2.68 -11.06
CA PRO A 181 6.98 -2.03 -11.86
C PRO A 181 6.89 -2.56 -13.29
N SER A 182 8.03 -2.80 -13.95
CA SER A 182 8.06 -3.33 -15.31
C SER A 182 7.51 -4.76 -15.39
N GLU A 183 7.84 -5.61 -14.42
CA GLU A 183 7.31 -6.98 -14.35
C GLU A 183 5.81 -6.99 -14.03
N SER A 184 5.34 -6.11 -13.14
CA SER A 184 3.92 -5.95 -12.84
C SER A 184 3.13 -5.52 -14.08
N LEU A 185 3.64 -4.54 -14.82
CA LEU A 185 3.02 -4.07 -16.07
C LEU A 185 3.00 -5.11 -17.19
N ALA A 186 3.91 -6.09 -17.17
CA ALA A 186 3.95 -7.17 -18.16
C ALA A 186 2.85 -8.24 -17.95
N ARG A 187 2.11 -8.21 -16.83
CA ARG A 187 1.07 -9.19 -16.51
C ARG A 187 -0.21 -8.99 -17.30
N ALA A 188 -0.98 -10.07 -17.45
CA ALA A 188 -2.15 -10.15 -18.32
C ALA A 188 -3.17 -9.02 -18.09
N TRP A 189 -3.43 -8.63 -16.85
CA TRP A 189 -4.36 -7.55 -16.51
C TRP A 189 -4.03 -6.22 -17.23
N PHE A 190 -2.77 -5.80 -17.17
CA PHE A 190 -2.31 -4.57 -17.83
C PHE A 190 -2.15 -4.72 -19.35
N GLN A 191 -1.84 -5.93 -19.82
CA GLN A 191 -1.68 -6.17 -21.26
C GLN A 191 -3.03 -6.18 -22.00
N ARG A 192 -4.09 -6.72 -21.40
CA ARG A 192 -5.43 -6.73 -22.01
C ARG A 192 -6.04 -5.35 -22.10
N THR A 193 -5.87 -4.54 -21.06
CA THR A 193 -6.42 -3.17 -21.01
C THR A 193 -5.74 -2.24 -22.03
N MET A 194 -4.47 -2.48 -22.37
CA MET A 194 -3.77 -1.74 -23.43
C MET A 194 -4.06 -2.23 -24.85
N SER A 195 -4.57 -3.46 -25.02
CA SER A 195 -4.84 -4.07 -26.33
C SER A 195 -6.25 -3.79 -26.87
N GLY A 196 -7.14 -3.22 -26.04
CA GLY A 196 -8.54 -2.94 -26.36
C GLY A 196 -8.83 -1.49 -26.77
N GLY A 197 -7.81 -0.70 -27.11
CA GLY A 197 -7.92 0.70 -27.53
C GLY A 197 -7.83 0.90 -29.04
#